data_AF-A0A6P8HMB2-F1
#
_entry.id   AF-A0A6P8HMB2-F1
#
_cell.length_a   1.000
_cell.length_b   1.000
_cell.length_c   1.000
_cell.angle_alpha   90.00
_cell.angle_beta   90.00
_cell.angle_gamma   90.00
#
_symmetry.space_group_name_H-M   'P 1'
#
loop_
_entity.id
_entity.type
_entity.pdbx_description
1 polymer ?
#
loop_
_entity_poly.entity_id
_entity_poly.type
_entity_poly.pdbx_seq_one_letter_code
_entity_poly.pdbx_strand_id
1 'polypeptide(L)'
;MAEFLKSEKILKVVSCIIYGISTQVQSRNRHGCGVRQCLMSGPLVAFLWYSFAFEMYCIKTYWRNSSLKPQIPLETLLIMIPLTLSGAITYTLMVWYFYSNDFQHSHTRLVPHFDFMPEGHQEDIGPTRNDWKYVNNILLIGFTSVGSVFYCCFGLNVFFDFSGIHNFAVHIHDWKKTLYYIDIGIIYWGYISAVVACCIFFICCRDIVRHIEFTETLIITKAKKYLTARHYHECLLRYTDDVMNTTKLWFVVHSLFFAFIVLTDAVAWIMAFSEINRNHKNMVHIIMGQTAGSFLIAFKFAFPFLAASRVTAQYDKMYRRINRHWRPDVLSEVDAFMNYAIRCEAGFTLFGIKLTAELALISLLSCFLGFCRIFKNIA
;
A
#
# COMPACT_ATOMS: atom_id res chain seq x y z
N MET A 1 15.01 21.95 6.70
CA MET A 1 13.84 21.27 6.11
C MET A 1 14.22 20.15 5.13
N ALA A 2 15.14 20.38 4.17
CA ALA A 2 15.54 19.37 3.18
C ALA A 2 16.24 18.10 3.75
N GLU A 3 16.97 18.21 4.87
CA GLU A 3 17.59 17.04 5.52
C GLU A 3 16.59 16.20 6.32
N PHE A 4 15.57 16.84 6.89
CA PHE A 4 14.52 16.15 7.64
C PHE A 4 13.74 15.18 6.74
N LEU A 5 13.41 15.61 5.51
CA LEU A 5 12.76 14.77 4.50
C LEU A 5 13.62 13.58 4.04
N LYS A 6 14.94 13.61 4.24
CA LYS A 6 15.84 12.49 3.88
C LYS A 6 15.99 11.47 5.02
N SER A 7 15.25 11.63 6.12
CA SER A 7 15.37 10.80 7.30
C SER A 7 14.35 9.66 7.33
N GLU A 8 14.79 8.47 7.68
CA GLU A 8 13.93 7.33 8.04
C GLU A 8 13.07 7.58 9.29
N LYS A 9 13.46 8.56 10.13
CA LYS A 9 12.78 8.85 11.42
C LYS A 9 11.31 9.19 11.24
N ILE A 10 10.93 9.81 10.12
CA ILE A 10 9.54 10.21 9.86
C ILE A 10 8.65 8.98 9.76
N LEU A 11 8.95 8.06 8.83
CA LEU A 11 8.15 6.85 8.67
C LEU A 11 8.20 5.98 9.92
N LYS A 12 9.34 5.90 10.62
CA LYS A 12 9.43 5.19 11.92
C LYS A 12 8.46 5.74 12.95
N VAL A 13 8.49 7.05 13.19
CA VAL A 13 7.64 7.72 14.18
C VAL A 13 6.17 7.58 13.78
N VAL A 14 5.86 7.77 12.50
CA VAL A 14 4.49 7.61 11.99
C VAL A 14 4.01 6.18 12.18
N SER A 15 4.80 5.17 11.83
CA SER A 15 4.46 3.76 12.07
C SER A 15 4.26 3.45 13.56
N CYS A 16 5.07 4.05 14.45
CA CYS A 16 4.88 3.91 15.89
C CYS A 16 3.53 4.46 16.36
N ILE A 17 3.18 5.67 15.91
CA ILE A 17 1.94 6.34 16.29
C ILE A 17 0.75 5.56 15.76
N ILE A 18 0.80 5.19 14.47
CA ILE A 18 -0.33 4.57 13.78
C ILE A 18 -0.61 3.16 14.29
N TYR A 19 0.42 2.31 14.41
CA TYR A 19 0.24 0.92 14.79
C TYR A 19 0.46 0.63 16.27
N GLY A 20 0.89 1.63 17.05
CA GLY A 20 1.17 1.46 18.48
C GLY A 20 2.44 0.65 18.78
N ILE A 21 3.42 0.64 17.86
CA ILE A 21 4.62 -0.21 17.95
C ILE A 21 5.82 0.62 18.41
N SER A 22 6.54 0.18 19.44
CA SER A 22 7.74 0.90 19.89
C SER A 22 8.97 0.55 19.04
N THR A 23 9.42 1.47 18.18
CA THR A 23 10.65 1.30 17.36
C THR A 23 11.94 1.39 18.20
N GLN A 24 11.86 1.80 19.47
CA GLN A 24 13.01 1.87 20.37
C GLN A 24 13.20 0.62 21.25
N VAL A 25 12.17 -0.19 21.46
CA VAL A 25 12.20 -1.28 22.45
C VAL A 25 12.03 -2.64 21.78
N GLN A 26 13.09 -3.08 21.10
CA GLN A 26 13.35 -4.51 20.85
C GLN A 26 14.76 -4.89 21.35
N SER A 27 15.25 -4.18 22.35
CA SER A 27 16.47 -4.55 23.09
C SER A 27 16.13 -5.66 24.09
N ARG A 28 16.62 -6.87 23.78
CA ARG A 28 16.95 -7.99 24.68
C ARG A 28 15.87 -8.79 25.43
N ASN A 29 14.65 -8.32 25.68
CA ASN A 29 13.68 -9.08 26.50
C ASN A 29 12.33 -9.36 25.79
N ARG A 30 12.27 -10.48 25.05
CA ARG A 30 11.06 -10.97 24.35
C ARG A 30 9.85 -11.25 25.27
N HIS A 31 10.04 -11.54 26.56
CA HIS A 31 8.94 -11.96 27.45
C HIS A 31 8.23 -10.83 28.21
N GLY A 32 8.93 -9.74 28.58
CA GLY A 32 8.30 -8.61 29.30
C GLY A 32 7.75 -7.51 28.39
N CYS A 33 8.31 -7.37 27.19
CA CYS A 33 7.96 -6.29 26.27
C CYS A 33 6.73 -6.61 25.40
N GLY A 34 6.45 -7.91 25.16
CA GLY A 34 5.30 -8.36 24.38
C GLY A 34 3.95 -7.96 24.99
N VAL A 35 3.83 -7.95 26.32
CA VAL A 35 2.58 -7.58 27.00
C VAL A 35 2.27 -6.09 26.82
N ARG A 36 3.26 -5.20 27.02
CA ARG A 36 3.06 -3.74 26.92
C ARG A 36 2.82 -3.27 25.48
N GLN A 37 3.41 -3.94 24.50
CA GLN A 37 3.19 -3.62 23.07
C GLN A 37 1.84 -4.18 22.59
N CYS A 38 1.46 -5.41 22.96
CA CYS A 38 0.11 -5.95 22.72
C CYS A 38 -1.00 -5.08 23.33
N LEU A 39 -0.74 -4.42 24.47
CA LEU A 39 -1.70 -3.52 25.13
C LEU A 39 -2.02 -2.24 24.32
N MET A 40 -1.18 -1.82 23.38
CA MET A 40 -1.46 -0.63 22.55
C MET A 40 -2.06 -1.00 21.19
N SER A 41 -1.50 -2.00 20.50
CA SER A 41 -2.00 -2.41 19.19
C SER A 41 -3.31 -3.21 19.27
N GLY A 42 -3.50 -4.02 20.31
CA GLY A 42 -4.68 -4.88 20.49
C GLY A 42 -6.00 -4.09 20.59
N PRO A 43 -6.11 -3.08 21.46
CA PRO A 43 -7.29 -2.22 21.53
C PRO A 43 -7.56 -1.50 20.22
N LEU A 44 -6.53 -1.01 19.51
CA LEU A 44 -6.69 -0.33 18.23
C LEU A 44 -7.22 -1.28 17.13
N VAL A 45 -6.76 -2.54 17.09
CA VAL A 45 -7.34 -3.56 16.22
C VAL A 45 -8.82 -3.75 16.57
N ALA A 46 -9.15 -3.92 17.85
CA ALA A 46 -10.53 -4.11 18.30
C ALA A 46 -11.42 -2.91 17.95
N PHE A 47 -10.92 -1.68 18.12
CA PHE A 47 -11.62 -0.45 17.75
C PHE A 47 -11.87 -0.37 16.24
N LEU A 48 -10.90 -0.70 15.39
CA LEU A 48 -11.10 -0.72 13.94
C LEU A 48 -12.18 -1.71 13.48
N TRP A 49 -12.16 -2.92 14.04
CA TRP A 49 -13.19 -3.92 13.75
C TRP A 49 -14.55 -3.53 14.33
N TYR A 50 -14.57 -2.92 15.52
CA TYR A 50 -15.78 -2.38 16.13
C TYR A 50 -16.39 -1.27 15.26
N SER A 51 -15.60 -0.29 14.83
CA SER A 51 -16.08 0.81 13.99
C SER A 51 -16.59 0.32 12.64
N PHE A 52 -15.94 -0.69 12.04
CA PHE A 52 -16.48 -1.36 10.85
C PHE A 52 -17.81 -2.06 11.13
N ALA A 53 -17.92 -2.83 12.21
CA ALA A 53 -19.16 -3.51 12.57
C ALA A 53 -20.29 -2.52 12.90
N PHE A 54 -19.95 -1.40 13.56
CA PHE A 54 -20.88 -0.32 13.86
C PHE A 54 -21.35 0.38 12.58
N GLU A 55 -20.45 0.67 11.64
CA GLU A 55 -20.81 1.20 10.32
C GLU A 55 -21.78 0.24 9.60
N MET A 56 -21.50 -1.07 9.59
CA MET A 56 -22.39 -2.07 9.00
C MET A 56 -23.74 -2.16 9.72
N TYR A 57 -23.76 -1.99 11.04
CA TYR A 57 -24.98 -1.91 11.82
C TYR A 57 -25.81 -0.67 11.45
N CYS A 58 -25.17 0.49 11.30
CA CYS A 58 -25.84 1.72 10.87
C CYS A 58 -26.43 1.55 9.47
N ILE A 59 -25.67 1.00 8.53
CA ILE A 59 -26.19 0.66 7.20
C ILE A 59 -27.41 -0.24 7.33
N LYS A 60 -27.29 -1.40 7.98
CA LYS A 60 -28.38 -2.39 8.06
C LYS A 60 -29.65 -1.80 8.69
N THR A 61 -29.50 -1.04 9.76
CA THR A 61 -30.61 -0.50 10.55
C THR A 61 -31.30 0.67 9.86
N TYR A 62 -30.53 1.56 9.21
CA TYR A 62 -31.05 2.81 8.69
C TYR A 62 -31.31 2.79 7.18
N TRP A 63 -30.57 1.99 6.42
CA TRP A 63 -30.83 1.82 4.98
C TRP A 63 -32.06 0.96 4.69
N ARG A 64 -32.29 -0.09 5.49
CA ARG A 64 -33.40 -1.05 5.25
C ARG A 64 -34.76 -0.53 5.72
N ASN A 65 -34.81 0.53 6.52
CA ASN A 65 -36.04 1.09 7.05
C ASN A 65 -36.55 2.20 6.11
N SER A 66 -37.48 1.86 5.22
CA SER A 66 -38.02 2.74 4.16
C SER A 66 -38.71 4.01 4.65
N SER A 67 -38.97 4.12 5.95
CA SER A 67 -39.59 5.28 6.61
C SER A 67 -38.62 6.42 6.93
N LEU A 68 -37.31 6.17 6.97
CA LEU A 68 -36.29 7.18 7.26
C LEU A 68 -35.63 7.65 5.96
N LYS A 69 -35.82 8.93 5.62
CA LYS A 69 -35.00 9.65 4.63
C LYS A 69 -33.89 10.37 5.38
N PRO A 70 -32.64 10.38 4.88
CA PRO A 70 -32.21 9.97 3.52
C PRO A 70 -31.73 8.52 3.41
N GLN A 71 -31.90 7.92 2.23
CA GLN A 71 -31.35 6.60 1.90
C GLN A 71 -29.94 6.75 1.32
N ILE A 72 -28.98 5.97 1.83
CA ILE A 72 -27.63 5.91 1.26
C ILE A 72 -27.71 5.28 -0.15
N PRO A 73 -27.10 5.87 -1.19
CA PRO A 73 -27.00 5.27 -2.51
C PRO A 73 -26.30 3.90 -2.45
N LEU A 74 -26.80 2.92 -3.20
CA LEU A 74 -26.26 1.55 -3.20
C LEU A 74 -24.76 1.51 -3.57
N GLU A 75 -24.29 2.49 -4.31
CA GLU A 75 -22.98 2.47 -4.93
C GLU A 75 -21.94 3.15 -4.03
N THR A 76 -22.40 4.15 -3.27
CA THR A 76 -21.70 4.63 -2.08
C THR A 76 -21.43 3.46 -1.14
N LEU A 77 -22.43 2.60 -0.92
CA LEU A 77 -22.29 1.41 -0.08
C LEU A 77 -21.29 0.39 -0.67
N LEU A 78 -21.38 0.12 -1.98
CA LEU A 78 -20.50 -0.83 -2.67
C LEU A 78 -19.02 -0.40 -2.63
N ILE A 79 -18.70 0.89 -2.54
CA ILE A 79 -17.33 1.39 -2.39
C ILE A 79 -16.93 1.50 -0.91
N MET A 80 -17.82 1.97 -0.05
CA MET A 80 -17.52 2.23 1.36
C MET A 80 -17.20 0.94 2.13
N ILE A 81 -18.00 -0.12 1.97
CA ILE A 81 -17.78 -1.42 2.62
C ILE A 81 -16.36 -1.96 2.35
N PRO A 82 -15.94 -2.20 1.09
CA PRO A 82 -14.61 -2.74 0.81
C PRO A 82 -13.50 -1.76 1.19
N LEU A 83 -13.74 -0.44 1.12
CA LEU A 83 -12.73 0.56 1.47
C LEU A 83 -12.43 0.56 2.98
N THR A 84 -13.48 0.52 3.83
CA THR A 84 -13.35 0.40 5.29
C THR A 84 -12.78 -0.96 5.68
N LEU A 85 -13.32 -2.04 5.11
CA LEU A 85 -12.83 -3.40 5.37
C LEU A 85 -11.35 -3.56 4.99
N SER A 86 -10.95 -3.00 3.84
CA SER A 86 -9.53 -2.93 3.43
C SER A 86 -8.66 -2.23 4.47
N GLY A 87 -9.16 -1.13 5.08
CA GLY A 87 -8.46 -0.42 6.15
C GLY A 87 -8.24 -1.28 7.39
N ALA A 88 -9.29 -1.92 7.90
CA ALA A 88 -9.23 -2.79 9.08
C ALA A 88 -8.31 -4.01 8.86
N ILE A 89 -8.40 -4.66 7.71
CA ILE A 89 -7.55 -5.82 7.38
C ILE A 89 -6.10 -5.37 7.19
N THR A 90 -5.85 -4.26 6.48
CA THR A 90 -4.49 -3.73 6.31
C THR A 90 -3.84 -3.44 7.65
N TYR A 91 -4.57 -2.80 8.56
CA TYR A 91 -4.07 -2.53 9.91
C TYR A 91 -3.71 -3.83 10.64
N THR A 92 -4.61 -4.81 10.62
CA THR A 92 -4.41 -6.11 11.28
C THR A 92 -3.18 -6.84 10.73
N LEU A 93 -3.02 -6.87 9.41
CA LEU A 93 -1.88 -7.53 8.74
C LEU A 93 -0.56 -6.79 8.99
N MET A 94 -0.57 -5.45 9.06
CA MET A 94 0.64 -4.70 9.39
C MET A 94 1.05 -4.86 10.85
N VAL A 95 0.09 -4.90 11.77
CA VAL A 95 0.34 -5.26 13.17
C VAL A 95 0.99 -6.64 13.23
N TRP A 96 0.42 -7.64 12.54
CA TRP A 96 1.01 -8.98 12.44
C TRP A 96 2.45 -8.93 11.90
N TYR A 97 2.67 -8.23 10.79
CA TYR A 97 3.99 -8.08 10.15
C TYR A 97 5.07 -7.60 11.14
N PHE A 98 4.76 -6.62 12.00
CA PHE A 98 5.74 -6.13 12.95
C PHE A 98 5.96 -7.05 14.16
N TYR A 99 4.99 -7.88 14.52
CA TYR A 99 5.12 -8.84 15.63
C TYR A 99 5.69 -10.19 15.20
N SER A 100 5.49 -10.60 13.95
CA SER A 100 5.93 -11.90 13.44
C SER A 100 7.37 -11.94 12.95
N ASN A 101 7.97 -10.77 12.70
CA ASN A 101 9.27 -10.65 12.06
C ASN A 101 10.34 -10.10 13.01
N ASP A 102 11.60 -10.43 12.74
CA ASP A 102 12.74 -9.92 13.50
C ASP A 102 13.30 -8.63 12.90
N PHE A 103 13.37 -7.58 13.71
CA PHE A 103 13.92 -6.27 13.33
C PHE A 103 15.15 -5.90 14.16
N GLN A 104 15.62 -6.76 15.08
CA GLN A 104 16.70 -6.44 16.02
C GLN A 104 18.01 -6.10 15.32
N HIS A 105 18.31 -6.82 14.24
CA HIS A 105 19.51 -6.65 13.42
C HIS A 105 19.26 -5.87 12.14
N SER A 106 18.05 -5.30 11.97
CA SER A 106 17.72 -4.46 10.83
C SER A 106 18.20 -3.03 11.02
N HIS A 107 18.93 -2.51 10.03
CA HIS A 107 19.38 -1.12 9.99
C HIS A 107 18.21 -0.15 9.97
N THR A 108 17.16 -0.48 9.20
CA THR A 108 16.00 0.38 9.02
C THR A 108 14.91 0.14 10.03
N ARG A 109 14.88 -0.98 10.76
CA ARG A 109 13.79 -1.38 11.68
C ARG A 109 12.38 -1.25 11.08
N LEU A 110 12.30 -1.24 9.76
CA LEU A 110 11.08 -1.12 8.95
C LEU A 110 11.02 -2.22 7.90
N VAL A 111 12.18 -2.77 7.50
CA VAL A 111 12.31 -4.04 6.79
C VAL A 111 12.88 -5.07 7.78
N PRO A 112 12.39 -6.32 7.82
CA PRO A 112 12.95 -7.34 8.70
C PRO A 112 14.39 -7.64 8.33
N HIS A 113 15.14 -8.16 9.29
CA HIS A 113 16.49 -8.63 9.02
C HIS A 113 16.46 -9.98 8.30
N PHE A 114 17.15 -10.06 7.17
CA PHE A 114 17.39 -11.30 6.44
C PHE A 114 18.87 -11.38 6.10
N ASP A 115 19.41 -12.60 6.18
CA ASP A 115 20.81 -12.85 5.85
C ASP A 115 21.03 -12.66 4.35
N PHE A 116 21.98 -11.79 4.00
CA PHE A 116 22.42 -11.58 2.63
C PHE A 116 23.94 -11.60 2.62
N MET A 117 24.49 -12.79 2.34
CA MET A 117 25.92 -13.09 2.45
C MET A 117 26.51 -13.64 1.15
N PRO A 118 26.46 -12.90 0.03
CA PRO A 118 26.97 -13.39 -1.25
C PRO A 118 28.48 -13.69 -1.20
N GLU A 119 29.25 -12.97 -0.37
CA GLU A 119 30.70 -13.17 -0.20
C GLU A 119 31.05 -13.79 1.17
N GLY A 120 30.10 -14.49 1.81
CA GLY A 120 30.32 -15.18 3.09
C GLY A 120 30.32 -14.27 4.33
N HIS A 121 29.94 -13.00 4.17
CA HIS A 121 29.72 -12.04 5.26
C HIS A 121 28.48 -11.19 4.97
N GLN A 122 27.83 -10.67 6.01
CA GLN A 122 26.63 -9.85 5.87
C GLN A 122 26.97 -8.50 5.23
N GLU A 123 26.29 -8.20 4.13
CA GLU A 123 26.38 -6.90 3.46
C GLU A 123 25.22 -5.99 3.87
N ASP A 124 25.51 -4.72 4.15
CA ASP A 124 24.51 -3.70 4.50
C ASP A 124 24.22 -2.81 3.28
N ILE A 125 23.19 -3.17 2.51
CA ILE A 125 22.85 -2.55 1.22
C ILE A 125 21.49 -1.82 1.32
N GLY A 126 21.13 -1.41 2.54
CA GLY A 126 19.83 -0.86 2.84
C GLY A 126 19.45 0.43 2.06
N PRO A 127 18.21 0.90 2.22
CA PRO A 127 17.71 2.09 1.54
C PRO A 127 18.52 3.36 1.80
N THR A 128 18.79 4.13 0.73
CA THR A 128 19.59 5.35 0.79
C THR A 128 18.78 6.56 1.27
N ARG A 129 19.46 7.65 1.63
CA ARG A 129 18.83 8.95 1.98
C ARG A 129 17.84 9.46 0.91
N ASN A 130 18.10 9.19 -0.37
CA ASN A 130 17.20 9.59 -1.44
C ASN A 130 15.95 8.72 -1.47
N ASP A 131 16.06 7.43 -1.15
CA ASP A 131 14.91 6.52 -1.03
C ASP A 131 13.97 7.00 0.07
N TRP A 132 14.51 7.42 1.22
CA TRP A 132 13.75 8.04 2.30
C TRP A 132 13.07 9.36 1.91
N LYS A 133 13.73 10.19 1.09
CA LYS A 133 13.12 11.41 0.53
C LYS A 133 11.87 11.08 -0.30
N TYR A 134 11.96 10.07 -1.16
CA TYR A 134 10.81 9.67 -1.97
C TYR A 134 9.68 9.13 -1.10
N VAL A 135 9.98 8.24 -0.14
CA VAL A 135 9.01 7.70 0.81
C VAL A 135 8.29 8.80 1.57
N ASN A 136 9.03 9.77 2.12
CA ASN A 136 8.44 10.84 2.92
C ASN A 136 7.55 11.78 2.09
N ASN A 137 7.93 12.05 0.83
CA ASN A 137 7.08 12.80 -0.10
C ASN A 137 5.80 12.01 -0.43
N ILE A 138 5.92 10.71 -0.67
CA ILE A 138 4.78 9.82 -0.95
C ILE A 138 3.86 9.75 0.28
N LEU A 139 4.42 9.61 1.48
CA LEU A 139 3.68 9.61 2.74
C LEU A 139 2.88 10.91 2.92
N LEU A 140 3.50 12.06 2.67
CA LEU A 140 2.83 13.36 2.71
C LEU A 140 1.67 13.42 1.72
N ILE A 141 1.90 12.99 0.47
CA ILE A 141 0.85 12.93 -0.56
C ILE A 141 -0.31 12.03 -0.11
N GLY A 142 -0.02 10.86 0.46
CA GLY A 142 -1.04 9.96 0.99
C GLY A 142 -1.82 10.54 2.18
N PHE A 143 -1.18 11.30 3.06
CA PHE A 143 -1.88 11.97 4.15
C PHE A 143 -2.77 13.09 3.63
N THR A 144 -2.29 13.86 2.65
CA THR A 144 -3.10 14.87 1.99
C THR A 144 -4.27 14.26 1.22
N SER A 145 -4.12 13.07 0.63
CA SER A 145 -5.24 12.40 -0.07
C SER A 145 -6.35 12.00 0.90
N VAL A 146 -5.98 11.40 2.04
CA VAL A 146 -6.95 11.05 3.09
C VAL A 146 -7.62 12.30 3.66
N GLY A 147 -6.86 13.37 3.90
CA GLY A 147 -7.40 14.66 4.35
C GLY A 147 -8.35 15.31 3.33
N SER A 148 -8.04 15.25 2.05
CA SER A 148 -8.91 15.73 0.97
C SER A 148 -10.21 14.94 0.89
N VAL A 149 -10.15 13.60 1.02
CA VAL A 149 -11.35 12.75 1.09
C VAL A 149 -12.18 13.11 2.33
N PHE A 150 -11.54 13.26 3.48
CA PHE A 150 -12.22 13.69 4.71
C PHE A 150 -12.96 15.03 4.50
N TYR A 151 -12.29 16.03 3.93
CA TYR A 151 -12.90 17.33 3.66
C TYR A 151 -14.03 17.25 2.62
N CYS A 152 -13.87 16.49 1.53
CA CYS A 152 -14.90 16.34 0.51
C CYS A 152 -16.13 15.57 1.03
N CYS A 153 -15.93 14.62 1.95
CA CYS A 153 -17.00 13.84 2.56
C CYS A 153 -17.72 14.62 3.66
N PHE A 154 -16.99 15.18 4.63
CA PHE A 154 -17.56 15.84 5.80
C PHE A 154 -17.84 17.33 5.60
N GLY A 155 -16.92 18.03 4.94
CA GLY A 155 -17.05 19.47 4.72
C GLY A 155 -18.03 19.80 3.60
N LEU A 156 -18.07 18.97 2.56
CA LEU A 156 -18.80 19.27 1.33
C LEU A 156 -19.89 18.25 0.97
N ASN A 157 -19.99 17.11 1.66
CA ASN A 157 -21.00 16.06 1.42
C ASN A 157 -21.06 15.55 -0.03
N VAL A 158 -19.90 15.36 -0.66
CA VAL A 158 -19.84 15.14 -2.12
C VAL A 158 -19.54 13.69 -2.49
N PHE A 159 -18.60 13.06 -1.79
CA PHE A 159 -17.90 11.91 -2.36
C PHE A 159 -18.47 10.55 -1.92
N PHE A 160 -19.07 10.56 -0.74
CA PHE A 160 -20.00 9.55 -0.25
C PHE A 160 -21.16 10.38 0.31
N ASP A 161 -22.42 10.06 0.00
CA ASP A 161 -23.57 10.80 0.55
C ASP A 161 -23.73 10.51 2.05
N PHE A 162 -22.75 10.95 2.82
CA PHE A 162 -22.78 10.95 4.27
C PHE A 162 -23.80 11.96 4.78
N SER A 163 -24.35 12.86 3.95
CA SER A 163 -25.44 13.77 4.37
C SER A 163 -26.63 12.96 4.90
N GLY A 164 -26.92 11.80 4.30
CA GLY A 164 -27.92 10.86 4.80
C GLY A 164 -27.64 10.31 6.19
N ILE A 165 -26.40 9.93 6.44
CA ILE A 165 -25.95 9.36 7.71
C ILE A 165 -25.78 10.45 8.78
N HIS A 166 -25.31 11.63 8.40
CA HIS A 166 -25.08 12.79 9.26
C HIS A 166 -26.38 13.47 9.67
N ASN A 167 -27.31 13.69 8.74
CA ASN A 167 -28.64 14.25 9.06
C ASN A 167 -29.41 13.30 10.00
N PHE A 168 -29.21 11.99 9.85
CA PHE A 168 -29.72 11.02 10.81
C PHE A 168 -29.10 11.19 12.21
N ALA A 169 -27.78 11.37 12.32
CA ALA A 169 -27.07 11.59 13.60
C ALA A 169 -27.50 12.86 14.36
N VAL A 170 -28.07 13.86 13.68
CA VAL A 170 -28.61 15.09 14.31
C VAL A 170 -29.83 14.80 15.18
N HIS A 171 -30.57 13.71 14.92
CA HIS A 171 -31.78 13.34 15.65
C HIS A 171 -31.59 12.26 16.72
N ILE A 172 -30.34 11.91 17.04
CA ILE A 172 -29.99 10.89 18.03
C ILE A 172 -29.45 11.57 19.31
N HIS A 173 -29.71 10.97 20.48
CA HIS A 173 -29.07 11.35 21.76
C HIS A 173 -27.56 11.61 21.63
N ASP A 174 -27.08 12.64 22.33
CA ASP A 174 -25.70 13.16 22.26
C ASP A 174 -24.60 12.11 22.43
N TRP A 175 -24.82 11.08 23.24
CA TRP A 175 -23.83 10.02 23.45
C TRP A 175 -23.64 9.13 22.21
N LYS A 176 -24.72 8.83 21.46
CA LYS A 176 -24.64 8.04 20.20
C LYS A 176 -24.01 8.86 19.09
N LYS A 177 -24.27 10.17 19.07
CA LYS A 177 -23.62 11.12 18.16
C LYS A 177 -22.11 11.19 18.40
N THR A 178 -21.70 11.21 19.67
CA THR A 178 -20.28 11.18 20.06
C THR A 178 -19.60 9.89 19.60
N LEU A 179 -20.23 8.73 19.82
CA LEU A 179 -19.72 7.44 19.34
C LEU A 179 -19.55 7.41 17.82
N TYR A 180 -20.54 7.90 17.07
CA TYR A 180 -20.48 7.98 15.61
C TYR A 180 -19.27 8.77 15.08
N TYR A 181 -18.98 9.94 15.67
CA TYR A 181 -17.80 10.73 15.26
C TYR A 181 -16.48 10.07 15.67
N ILE A 182 -16.44 9.36 16.79
CA ILE A 182 -15.28 8.56 17.19
C ILE A 182 -15.04 7.44 16.18
N ASP A 183 -16.09 6.72 15.77
CA ASP A 183 -16.00 5.63 14.78
C ASP A 183 -15.52 6.11 13.42
N ILE A 184 -16.01 7.27 12.96
CA ILE A 184 -15.47 7.93 11.76
C ILE A 184 -13.97 8.19 11.92
N GLY A 185 -13.55 8.77 13.05
CA GLY A 185 -12.14 9.03 13.30
C GLY A 185 -11.29 7.75 13.18
N ILE A 186 -11.81 6.63 13.68
CA ILE A 186 -11.18 5.32 13.59
C ILE A 186 -11.15 4.78 12.15
N ILE A 187 -12.20 4.96 11.35
CA ILE A 187 -12.21 4.57 9.92
C ILE A 187 -11.11 5.30 9.15
N TYR A 188 -11.00 6.62 9.33
CA TYR A 188 -9.97 7.43 8.69
C TYR A 188 -8.57 7.10 9.21
N TRP A 189 -8.44 6.73 10.48
CA TRP A 189 -7.20 6.12 11.00
C TRP A 189 -6.82 4.86 10.23
N GLY A 190 -7.80 4.01 9.90
CA GLY A 190 -7.63 2.87 9.02
C GLY A 190 -7.12 3.25 7.62
N TYR A 191 -7.59 4.35 7.04
CA TYR A 191 -7.12 4.83 5.73
C TYR A 191 -5.68 5.35 5.80
N ILE A 192 -5.35 6.13 6.83
CA ILE A 192 -3.98 6.57 7.11
C ILE A 192 -3.06 5.36 7.31
N SER A 193 -3.52 4.34 8.03
CA SER A 193 -2.74 3.12 8.23
C SER A 193 -2.46 2.37 6.93
N ALA A 194 -3.38 2.38 5.96
CA ALA A 194 -3.13 1.79 4.66
C ALA A 194 -2.08 2.57 3.85
N VAL A 195 -2.10 3.90 3.93
CA VAL A 195 -1.07 4.77 3.34
C VAL A 195 0.33 4.42 3.90
N VAL A 196 0.43 4.28 5.22
CA VAL A 196 1.69 3.89 5.88
C VAL A 196 2.14 2.49 5.45
N ALA A 197 1.21 1.52 5.39
CA ALA A 197 1.49 0.17 4.91
C ALA A 197 2.07 0.17 3.48
N CYS A 198 1.48 0.96 2.59
CA CYS A 198 1.95 1.09 1.21
C CYS A 198 3.37 1.70 1.15
N CYS A 199 3.68 2.65 2.04
CA CYS A 199 5.02 3.23 2.15
C CYS A 199 6.05 2.22 2.69
N ILE A 200 5.66 1.37 3.64
CA ILE A 200 6.50 0.28 4.14
C ILE A 200 6.75 -0.75 3.03
N PHE A 201 5.71 -1.14 2.30
CA PHE A 201 5.88 -2.04 1.16
C PHE A 201 6.82 -1.45 0.09
N PHE A 202 6.67 -0.16 -0.21
CA PHE A 202 7.58 0.52 -1.13
C PHE A 202 9.04 0.49 -0.65
N ILE A 203 9.30 0.66 0.66
CA ILE A 203 10.66 0.58 1.17
C ILE A 203 11.22 -0.85 1.05
N CYS A 204 10.41 -1.88 1.31
CA CYS A 204 10.80 -3.27 1.05
C CYS A 204 11.15 -3.50 -0.43
N CYS A 205 10.34 -2.98 -1.36
CA CYS A 205 10.65 -3.06 -2.79
C CYS A 205 11.94 -2.31 -3.15
N ARG A 206 12.19 -1.15 -2.55
CA ARG A 206 13.44 -0.40 -2.78
C ARG A 206 14.66 -1.15 -2.23
N ASP A 207 14.52 -1.79 -1.08
CA ASP A 207 15.56 -2.61 -0.47
C ASP A 207 15.95 -3.78 -1.39
N ILE A 208 14.96 -4.52 -1.91
CA ILE A 208 15.20 -5.56 -2.92
C ILE A 208 15.92 -4.98 -4.14
N VAL A 209 15.47 -3.83 -4.67
CA VAL A 209 16.13 -3.19 -5.83
C VAL A 209 17.60 -2.88 -5.58
N ARG A 210 17.98 -2.49 -4.36
CA ARG A 210 19.39 -2.24 -4.01
C ARG A 210 20.20 -3.52 -3.99
N HIS A 211 19.64 -4.60 -3.44
CA HIS A 211 20.28 -5.92 -3.46
C HIS A 211 20.45 -6.42 -4.90
N ILE A 212 19.47 -6.19 -5.79
CA ILE A 212 19.61 -6.50 -7.22
C ILE A 212 20.77 -5.69 -7.85
N GLU A 213 20.86 -4.39 -7.62
CA GLU A 213 21.92 -3.52 -8.15
C GLU A 213 23.32 -3.94 -7.66
N PHE A 214 23.43 -4.35 -6.39
CA PHE A 214 24.67 -4.84 -5.82
C PHE A 214 25.07 -6.20 -6.40
N THR A 215 24.14 -7.16 -6.46
CA THR A 215 24.38 -8.47 -7.07
C THR A 215 24.75 -8.34 -8.54
N GLU A 216 24.11 -7.44 -9.29
CA GLU A 216 24.50 -7.11 -10.67
C GLU A 216 25.99 -6.72 -10.73
N THR A 217 26.42 -5.84 -9.82
CA THR A 217 27.80 -5.37 -9.75
C THR A 217 28.76 -6.50 -9.40
N LEU A 218 28.42 -7.33 -8.40
CA LEU A 218 29.21 -8.50 -8.01
C LEU A 218 29.36 -9.51 -9.15
N ILE A 219 28.26 -9.81 -9.85
CA ILE A 219 28.30 -10.71 -10.99
C ILE A 219 29.22 -10.12 -12.06
N ILE A 220 28.96 -8.89 -12.53
CA ILE A 220 29.74 -8.31 -13.63
C ILE A 220 31.23 -8.18 -13.30
N THR A 221 31.58 -7.77 -12.07
CA THR A 221 32.96 -7.41 -11.73
C THR A 221 33.77 -8.53 -11.08
N LYS A 222 33.15 -9.43 -10.33
CA LYS A 222 33.84 -10.43 -9.51
C LYS A 222 33.57 -11.88 -9.91
N ALA A 223 32.37 -12.20 -10.43
CA ALA A 223 32.08 -13.58 -10.80
C ALA A 223 32.89 -13.97 -12.06
N LYS A 224 33.96 -14.73 -11.89
CA LYS A 224 34.82 -15.18 -13.01
C LYS A 224 34.39 -16.51 -13.60
N LYS A 225 33.31 -17.13 -13.10
CA LYS A 225 32.81 -18.48 -13.45
C LYS A 225 31.31 -18.58 -13.19
N TYR A 226 30.63 -19.50 -13.87
CA TYR A 226 29.20 -19.77 -13.69
C TYR A 226 28.81 -20.04 -12.24
N LEU A 227 29.54 -20.92 -11.54
CA LEU A 227 29.20 -21.35 -10.18
C LEU A 227 29.14 -20.18 -9.19
N THR A 228 30.08 -19.24 -9.30
CA THR A 228 30.11 -18.04 -8.45
C THR A 228 28.98 -17.08 -8.80
N ALA A 229 28.70 -16.89 -10.09
CA ALA A 229 27.58 -16.07 -10.56
C ALA A 229 26.24 -16.58 -10.04
N ARG A 230 26.05 -17.90 -10.16
CA ARG A 230 24.88 -18.61 -9.69
C ARG A 230 24.75 -18.51 -8.18
N HIS A 231 25.84 -18.64 -7.42
CA HIS A 231 25.81 -18.48 -5.97
C HIS A 231 25.31 -17.08 -5.56
N TYR A 232 25.86 -16.02 -6.14
CA TYR A 232 25.40 -14.65 -5.87
C TYR A 232 23.92 -14.45 -6.24
N HIS A 233 23.49 -15.02 -7.36
CA HIS A 233 22.09 -14.95 -7.78
C HIS A 233 21.16 -15.75 -6.85
N GLU A 234 21.53 -16.95 -6.42
CA GLU A 234 20.75 -17.73 -5.45
C GLU A 234 20.62 -17.01 -4.10
N CYS A 235 21.68 -16.34 -3.63
CA CYS A 235 21.62 -15.49 -2.43
C CYS A 235 20.60 -14.36 -2.59
N LEU A 236 20.59 -13.70 -3.76
CA LEU A 236 19.62 -12.64 -4.08
C LEU A 236 18.19 -13.16 -4.15
N LEU A 237 17.97 -14.33 -4.76
CA LEU A 237 16.65 -14.95 -4.86
C LEU A 237 16.09 -15.29 -3.47
N ARG A 238 16.89 -15.95 -2.61
CA ARG A 238 16.46 -16.28 -1.24
C ARG A 238 16.09 -15.04 -0.45
N TYR A 239 16.96 -14.02 -0.45
CA TYR A 239 16.68 -12.75 0.22
C TYR A 239 15.40 -12.09 -0.29
N THR A 240 15.21 -12.08 -1.61
CA THR A 240 14.00 -11.52 -2.23
C THR A 240 12.75 -12.29 -1.83
N ASP A 241 12.81 -13.63 -1.85
CA ASP A 241 11.70 -14.50 -1.45
C ASP A 241 11.32 -14.27 0.01
N ASP A 242 12.31 -14.13 0.90
CA ASP A 242 12.07 -13.86 2.31
C ASP A 242 11.37 -12.51 2.53
N VAL A 243 11.89 -11.44 1.92
CA VAL A 243 11.25 -10.10 1.98
C VAL A 243 9.84 -10.14 1.37
N MET A 244 9.66 -10.79 0.23
CA MET A 244 8.37 -10.93 -0.43
C MET A 244 7.38 -11.73 0.41
N ASN A 245 7.81 -12.84 1.02
CA ASN A 245 6.95 -13.70 1.83
C ASN A 245 6.37 -12.96 3.04
N THR A 246 7.12 -12.03 3.66
CA THR A 246 6.60 -11.25 4.79
C THR A 246 5.49 -10.26 4.41
N THR A 247 5.46 -9.82 3.17
CA THR A 247 4.47 -8.83 2.68
C THR A 247 3.42 -9.45 1.76
N LYS A 248 3.57 -10.74 1.40
CA LYS A 248 2.75 -11.45 0.42
C LYS A 248 1.28 -11.44 0.77
N LEU A 249 0.91 -11.81 2.00
CA LEU A 249 -0.49 -11.88 2.41
C LEU A 249 -1.16 -10.50 2.33
N TRP A 250 -0.48 -9.47 2.86
CA TRP A 250 -0.95 -8.09 2.75
C TRP A 250 -1.13 -7.68 1.28
N PHE A 251 -0.11 -7.91 0.45
CA PHE A 251 -0.14 -7.48 -0.95
C PHE A 251 -1.25 -8.18 -1.77
N VAL A 252 -1.48 -9.48 -1.52
CA VAL A 252 -2.57 -10.25 -2.16
C VAL A 252 -3.94 -9.70 -1.74
N VAL A 253 -4.19 -9.57 -0.44
CA VAL A 253 -5.47 -9.06 0.07
C VAL A 253 -5.72 -7.64 -0.42
N HIS A 254 -4.68 -6.81 -0.38
CA HIS A 254 -4.73 -5.43 -0.86
C HIS A 254 -5.07 -5.35 -2.36
N SER A 255 -4.51 -6.25 -3.16
CA SER A 255 -4.80 -6.35 -4.60
C SER A 255 -6.22 -6.87 -4.90
N LEU A 256 -6.77 -7.75 -4.08
CA LEU A 256 -8.17 -8.19 -4.21
C LEU A 256 -9.14 -7.04 -3.95
N PHE A 257 -8.90 -6.25 -2.89
CA PHE A 257 -9.69 -5.06 -2.62
C PHE A 257 -9.58 -4.03 -3.74
N PHE A 258 -8.39 -3.86 -4.32
CA PHE A 258 -8.21 -2.99 -5.46
C PHE A 258 -9.11 -3.37 -6.64
N ALA A 259 -9.10 -4.65 -7.04
CA ALA A 259 -9.91 -5.12 -8.16
C ALA A 259 -11.40 -4.89 -7.92
N PHE A 260 -11.87 -5.16 -6.70
CA PHE A 260 -13.25 -4.91 -6.31
C PHE A 260 -13.61 -3.41 -6.32
N ILE A 261 -12.78 -2.57 -5.70
CA ILE A 261 -13.01 -1.13 -5.57
C ILE A 261 -12.99 -0.44 -6.94
N VAL A 262 -12.07 -0.79 -7.83
CA VAL A 262 -12.03 -0.25 -9.20
C VAL A 262 -13.28 -0.60 -10.00
N LEU A 263 -13.77 -1.85 -9.86
CA LEU A 263 -15.00 -2.26 -10.53
C LEU A 263 -16.20 -1.44 -10.04
N THR A 264 -16.26 -1.15 -8.74
CA THR A 264 -17.32 -0.34 -8.15
C THR A 264 -17.17 1.15 -8.47
N ASP A 265 -15.94 1.67 -8.54
CA ASP A 265 -15.64 3.07 -8.89
C ASP A 265 -16.10 3.39 -10.31
N ALA A 266 -15.91 2.47 -11.26
CA ALA A 266 -16.43 2.62 -12.62
C ALA A 266 -17.96 2.80 -12.66
N VAL A 267 -18.70 2.10 -11.80
CA VAL A 267 -20.16 2.26 -11.67
C VAL A 267 -20.51 3.60 -11.02
N ALA A 268 -19.79 4.02 -9.98
CA ALA A 268 -19.98 5.31 -9.33
C ALA A 268 -19.81 6.47 -10.31
N TRP A 269 -18.78 6.42 -11.15
CA TRP A 269 -18.58 7.39 -12.22
C TRP A 269 -19.75 7.46 -13.18
N ILE A 270 -20.29 6.32 -13.67
CA ILE A 270 -21.42 6.28 -14.60
C ILE A 270 -22.64 7.02 -14.06
N MET A 271 -22.92 6.93 -12.75
CA MET A 271 -24.08 7.63 -12.19
C MET A 271 -23.78 9.06 -11.79
N ALA A 272 -22.55 9.37 -11.37
CA ALA A 272 -22.12 10.76 -11.21
C ALA A 272 -22.35 11.56 -12.50
N PHE A 273 -22.14 10.95 -13.67
CA PHE A 273 -22.54 11.54 -14.96
C PHE A 273 -24.04 11.76 -15.11
N SER A 274 -24.85 10.77 -14.74
CA SER A 274 -26.30 10.87 -14.77
C SER A 274 -26.80 12.03 -13.89
N GLU A 275 -26.19 12.20 -12.71
CA GLU A 275 -26.50 13.26 -11.75
C GLU A 275 -26.07 14.64 -12.26
N ILE A 276 -24.85 14.76 -12.81
CA ILE A 276 -24.34 16.02 -13.40
C ILE A 276 -25.27 16.48 -14.54
N ASN A 277 -25.68 15.57 -15.42
CA ASN A 277 -26.60 15.89 -16.51
C ASN A 277 -27.98 16.37 -16.01
N ARG A 278 -28.41 15.91 -14.83
CA ARG A 278 -29.69 16.30 -14.22
C ARG A 278 -29.61 17.60 -13.42
N ASN A 279 -28.48 17.89 -12.77
CA ASN A 279 -28.35 19.02 -11.85
C ASN A 279 -26.97 19.70 -11.91
N HIS A 280 -26.78 20.52 -12.95
CA HIS A 280 -25.49 21.15 -13.29
C HIS A 280 -24.91 22.06 -12.19
N LYS A 281 -25.74 22.55 -11.26
CA LYS A 281 -25.30 23.45 -10.17
C LYS A 281 -24.33 22.79 -9.19
N ASN A 282 -24.34 21.46 -9.07
CA ASN A 282 -23.47 20.70 -8.16
C ASN A 282 -22.27 20.06 -8.87
N MET A 283 -22.05 20.36 -10.16
CA MET A 283 -21.04 19.69 -10.99
C MET A 283 -19.63 19.78 -10.41
N VAL A 284 -19.19 20.98 -10.01
CA VAL A 284 -17.84 21.21 -9.48
C VAL A 284 -17.59 20.40 -8.21
N HIS A 285 -18.58 20.38 -7.32
CA HIS A 285 -18.53 19.58 -6.12
C HIS A 285 -18.38 18.11 -6.50
N ILE A 286 -19.32 17.53 -7.25
CA ILE A 286 -19.30 16.11 -7.65
C ILE A 286 -17.95 15.71 -8.28
N ILE A 287 -17.42 16.50 -9.22
CA ILE A 287 -16.13 16.23 -9.86
C ILE A 287 -14.97 16.22 -8.84
N MET A 288 -14.95 17.19 -7.93
CA MET A 288 -13.89 17.30 -6.93
C MET A 288 -13.91 16.12 -5.96
N GLY A 289 -15.09 15.68 -5.53
CA GLY A 289 -15.24 14.46 -4.74
C GLY A 289 -14.68 13.26 -5.50
N GLN A 290 -15.18 13.02 -6.71
CA GLN A 290 -14.77 11.87 -7.53
C GLN A 290 -13.26 11.84 -7.75
N THR A 291 -12.66 13.00 -8.02
CA THR A 291 -11.21 13.14 -8.16
C THR A 291 -10.47 12.80 -6.86
N ALA A 292 -10.97 13.27 -5.71
CA ALA A 292 -10.33 13.04 -4.41
C ALA A 292 -10.29 11.55 -4.04
N GLY A 293 -11.36 10.81 -4.29
CA GLY A 293 -11.34 9.37 -4.01
C GLY A 293 -10.68 8.51 -5.07
N SER A 294 -10.81 8.84 -6.36
CA SER A 294 -9.97 8.23 -7.40
C SER A 294 -8.49 8.40 -7.06
N PHE A 295 -8.09 9.56 -6.52
CA PHE A 295 -6.73 9.79 -6.05
C PHE A 295 -6.37 8.95 -4.82
N LEU A 296 -7.29 8.81 -3.84
CA LEU A 296 -7.08 7.91 -2.70
C LEU A 296 -6.95 6.45 -3.16
N ILE A 297 -7.77 5.99 -4.11
CA ILE A 297 -7.73 4.64 -4.66
C ILE A 297 -6.42 4.41 -5.42
N ALA A 298 -6.02 5.36 -6.28
CA ALA A 298 -4.75 5.31 -7.01
C ALA A 298 -3.55 5.25 -6.04
N PHE A 299 -3.55 6.10 -5.02
CA PHE A 299 -2.48 6.09 -4.03
C PHE A 299 -2.47 4.83 -3.18
N LYS A 300 -3.63 4.44 -2.64
CA LYS A 300 -3.74 3.30 -1.74
C LYS A 300 -3.43 2.02 -2.50
N PHE A 301 -3.96 1.85 -3.72
CA PHE A 301 -3.97 0.55 -4.37
C PHE A 301 -3.08 0.43 -5.61
N ALA A 302 -3.01 1.44 -6.49
CA ALA A 302 -2.17 1.35 -7.70
C ALA A 302 -0.68 1.54 -7.40
N PHE A 303 -0.34 2.31 -6.36
CA PHE A 303 1.06 2.57 -5.97
C PHE A 303 1.85 1.29 -5.58
N PRO A 304 1.31 0.34 -4.79
CA PRO A 304 1.95 -0.95 -4.58
C PRO A 304 2.26 -1.73 -5.86
N PHE A 305 1.38 -1.71 -6.87
CA PHE A 305 1.67 -2.34 -8.17
C PHE A 305 2.86 -1.68 -8.86
N LEU A 306 2.97 -0.34 -8.82
CA LEU A 306 4.12 0.39 -9.36
C LEU A 306 5.42 0.06 -8.60
N ALA A 307 5.36 -0.13 -7.29
CA ALA A 307 6.51 -0.52 -6.48
C ALA A 307 6.99 -1.94 -6.85
N ALA A 308 6.06 -2.89 -6.91
CA ALA A 308 6.33 -4.28 -7.25
C ALA A 308 6.83 -4.43 -8.71
N SER A 309 6.23 -3.69 -9.66
CA SER A 309 6.63 -3.74 -11.06
C SER A 309 8.06 -3.21 -11.28
N ARG A 310 8.53 -2.28 -10.45
CA ARG A 310 9.91 -1.79 -10.50
C ARG A 310 10.92 -2.85 -10.08
N VAL A 311 10.59 -3.69 -9.10
CA VAL A 311 11.45 -4.82 -8.70
C VAL A 311 11.59 -5.78 -9.88
N THR A 312 10.47 -6.18 -10.48
CA THR A 312 10.44 -7.02 -11.68
C THR A 312 11.28 -6.42 -12.82
N ALA A 313 11.08 -5.14 -13.13
CA ALA A 313 11.82 -4.45 -14.18
C ALA A 313 13.33 -4.37 -13.88
N GLN A 314 13.72 -4.28 -12.61
CA GLN A 314 15.12 -4.25 -12.22
C GLN A 314 15.80 -5.61 -12.41
N TYR A 315 15.12 -6.72 -12.12
CA TYR A 315 15.61 -8.05 -12.46
C TYR A 315 15.87 -8.18 -13.97
N ASP A 316 14.89 -7.79 -14.79
CA ASP A 316 15.04 -7.84 -16.25
C ASP A 316 16.21 -6.95 -16.73
N LYS A 317 16.39 -5.77 -16.11
CA LYS A 317 17.52 -4.87 -16.40
C LYS A 317 18.87 -5.48 -16.00
N MET A 318 18.97 -6.10 -14.83
CA MET A 318 20.17 -6.79 -14.35
C MET A 318 20.58 -7.88 -15.35
N TYR A 319 19.64 -8.75 -15.74
CA TYR A 319 19.90 -9.82 -16.70
C TYR A 319 20.37 -9.28 -18.05
N ARG A 320 19.74 -8.23 -18.57
CA ARG A 320 20.18 -7.56 -19.82
C ARG A 320 21.58 -6.97 -19.69
N ARG A 321 21.93 -6.40 -18.53
CA ARG A 321 23.28 -5.85 -18.31
C ARG A 321 24.33 -6.93 -18.19
N ILE A 322 24.07 -8.00 -17.45
CA ILE A 322 24.97 -9.16 -17.34
C ILE A 322 25.24 -9.73 -18.73
N ASN A 323 24.20 -9.99 -19.53
CA ASN A 323 24.33 -10.52 -20.89
C ASN A 323 25.12 -9.60 -21.84
N ARG A 324 25.08 -8.28 -21.63
CA ARG A 324 25.86 -7.32 -22.45
C ARG A 324 27.34 -7.28 -22.07
N HIS A 325 27.66 -7.45 -20.79
CA HIS A 325 29.04 -7.35 -20.29
C HIS A 325 29.77 -8.69 -20.39
N TRP A 326 29.08 -9.78 -20.11
CA TRP A 326 29.63 -11.11 -20.25
C TRP A 326 29.35 -11.62 -21.66
N ARG A 327 30.29 -11.34 -22.56
CA ARG A 327 30.27 -11.94 -23.90
C ARG A 327 30.76 -13.40 -23.80
N PRO A 328 30.30 -14.29 -24.71
CA PRO A 328 30.79 -15.68 -24.78
C PRO A 328 32.32 -15.77 -24.84
N ASP A 329 32.95 -14.77 -25.46
CA ASP A 329 34.40 -14.65 -25.62
C ASP A 329 35.15 -14.36 -24.30
N VAL A 330 34.45 -13.80 -23.29
CA VAL A 330 34.99 -13.42 -21.97
C VAL A 330 34.68 -14.50 -20.93
N LEU A 331 33.51 -15.14 -21.07
CA LEU A 331 33.08 -16.23 -20.22
C LEU A 331 32.21 -17.19 -21.05
N SER A 332 32.67 -18.42 -21.29
CA SER A 332 31.97 -19.35 -22.17
C SER A 332 30.63 -19.86 -21.61
N GLU A 333 30.38 -19.68 -20.32
CA GLU A 333 29.22 -20.24 -19.60
C GLU A 333 28.05 -19.26 -19.44
N VAL A 334 28.09 -18.12 -20.12
CA VAL A 334 27.06 -17.07 -20.01
C VAL A 334 25.69 -17.59 -20.42
N ASP A 335 25.62 -18.34 -21.52
CA ASP A 335 24.34 -18.89 -21.99
C ASP A 335 23.74 -19.85 -20.96
N ALA A 336 24.58 -20.62 -20.26
CA ALA A 336 24.13 -21.51 -19.18
C ALA A 336 23.60 -20.71 -17.99
N PHE A 337 24.28 -19.62 -17.61
CA PHE A 337 23.81 -18.71 -16.56
C PHE A 337 22.50 -18.03 -16.94
N MET A 338 22.38 -17.49 -18.15
CA MET A 338 21.19 -16.80 -18.61
C MET A 338 19.99 -17.74 -18.73
N ASN A 339 20.18 -18.96 -19.24
CA ASN A 339 19.14 -19.98 -19.27
C ASN A 339 18.65 -20.36 -17.86
N TYR A 340 19.57 -20.47 -16.90
CA TYR A 340 19.22 -20.66 -15.49
C TYR A 340 18.43 -19.47 -14.95
N ALA A 341 18.93 -18.24 -15.12
CA ALA A 341 18.31 -17.02 -14.59
C ALA A 341 16.89 -16.78 -15.14
N ILE A 342 16.65 -17.11 -16.42
CA ILE A 342 15.32 -17.04 -17.05
C ILE A 342 14.35 -18.03 -16.38
N ARG A 343 14.79 -19.26 -16.10
CA ARG A 343 13.97 -20.29 -15.46
C ARG A 343 13.61 -19.97 -14.00
N CYS A 344 14.39 -19.14 -13.34
CA CYS A 344 14.08 -18.68 -11.99
C CYS A 344 12.88 -17.71 -11.94
N GLU A 345 12.46 -17.15 -13.09
CA GLU A 345 11.30 -16.26 -13.20
C GLU A 345 11.25 -15.11 -12.18
N ALA A 346 12.42 -14.59 -11.79
CA ALA A 346 12.54 -13.64 -10.69
C ALA A 346 11.72 -12.35 -10.89
N GLY A 347 11.12 -11.88 -9.81
CA GLY A 347 10.27 -10.69 -9.77
C GLY A 347 8.99 -10.93 -8.96
N PHE A 348 8.12 -9.91 -8.90
CA PHE A 348 6.83 -10.05 -8.24
C PHE A 348 5.82 -10.73 -9.16
N THR A 349 5.19 -11.78 -8.65
CA THR A 349 4.03 -12.42 -9.27
C THR A 349 2.80 -12.27 -8.38
N LEU A 350 1.66 -11.96 -8.99
CA LEU A 350 0.37 -11.86 -8.32
C LEU A 350 -0.62 -12.74 -9.07
N PHE A 351 -1.23 -13.71 -8.38
CA PHE A 351 -2.12 -14.72 -8.99
C PHE A 351 -1.51 -15.45 -10.20
N GLY A 352 -0.20 -15.70 -10.16
CA GLY A 352 0.53 -16.32 -11.26
C GLY A 352 0.88 -15.38 -12.43
N ILE A 353 0.51 -14.10 -12.35
CA ILE A 353 0.83 -13.08 -13.37
C ILE A 353 2.02 -12.25 -12.89
N LYS A 354 3.06 -12.14 -13.71
CA LYS A 354 4.21 -11.28 -13.43
C LYS A 354 3.77 -9.81 -13.46
N LEU A 355 4.10 -9.05 -12.41
CA LEU A 355 3.74 -7.64 -12.34
C LEU A 355 4.65 -6.81 -13.24
N THR A 356 4.06 -6.21 -14.26
CA THR A 356 4.72 -5.36 -15.25
C THR A 356 4.38 -3.89 -15.07
N ALA A 357 5.18 -3.00 -15.66
CA ALA A 357 4.88 -1.57 -15.68
C ALA A 357 3.55 -1.26 -16.41
N GLU A 358 3.18 -2.06 -17.40
CA GLU A 358 1.92 -1.94 -18.12
C GLU A 358 0.73 -2.25 -17.22
N LEU A 359 0.78 -3.33 -16.43
CA LEU A 359 -0.27 -3.65 -15.46
C LEU A 359 -0.41 -2.55 -14.41
N ALA A 360 0.72 -1.98 -13.95
CA ALA A 360 0.71 -0.88 -13.00
C ALA A 360 0.14 0.41 -13.62
N LEU A 361 0.43 0.68 -14.90
CA LEU A 361 -0.15 1.81 -15.64
C LEU A 361 -1.65 1.63 -15.87
N ILE A 362 -2.09 0.44 -16.29
CA ILE A 362 -3.52 0.11 -16.46
C ILE A 362 -4.25 0.26 -15.13
N SER A 363 -3.64 -0.20 -14.04
CA SER A 363 -4.18 -0.03 -12.68
C SER A 363 -4.29 1.44 -12.27
N LEU A 364 -3.33 2.29 -12.66
CA LEU A 364 -3.42 3.72 -12.39
C LEU A 364 -4.52 4.37 -13.22
N LEU A 365 -4.57 4.07 -14.52
CA LEU A 365 -5.56 4.61 -15.45
C LEU A 365 -6.98 4.17 -15.09
N SER A 366 -7.15 2.94 -14.60
CA SER A 366 -8.46 2.42 -14.20
C SER A 366 -9.10 3.22 -13.07
N CYS A 367 -8.29 3.81 -12.18
CA CYS A 367 -8.76 4.69 -11.10
C CYS A 367 -9.35 6.01 -11.62
N PHE A 368 -9.06 6.42 -12.86
CA PHE A 368 -9.48 7.70 -13.44
C PHE A 368 -10.34 7.53 -14.71
N LEU A 369 -10.86 6.32 -14.98
CA LEU A 369 -11.61 6.04 -16.22
C LEU A 369 -12.80 6.98 -16.44
N GLY A 370 -13.48 7.41 -15.37
CA GLY A 370 -14.56 8.38 -15.49
C GLY A 370 -14.11 9.79 -15.86
N PHE A 371 -12.89 10.20 -15.51
CA PHE A 371 -12.36 11.53 -15.81
C PHE A 371 -12.21 11.77 -17.32
N CYS A 372 -11.72 10.77 -18.06
CA CYS A 372 -11.58 10.83 -19.52
C CYS A 372 -12.92 11.01 -20.24
N ARG A 373 -14.01 10.47 -19.66
CA ARG A 373 -15.35 10.57 -20.22
C ARG A 373 -16.00 11.93 -19.93
N ILE A 374 -15.61 12.63 -18.85
CA ILE A 374 -16.01 14.02 -18.58
C ILE A 374 -15.42 14.95 -19.64
N PHE A 375 -14.11 14.86 -19.85
CA PHE A 375 -13.42 15.73 -20.81
C PHE A 375 -13.98 15.60 -22.22
N LYS A 376 -14.39 14.39 -22.63
CA LYS A 376 -14.98 14.15 -23.95
C LYS A 376 -16.40 14.69 -24.13
N ASN A 377 -17.13 14.96 -23.04
CA ASN A 377 -18.49 15.52 -23.08
C ASN A 377 -18.50 17.04 -22.84
N ILE A 378 -17.42 17.61 -22.28
CA ILE A 378 -17.24 19.05 -22.05
C ILE A 378 -16.54 19.74 -23.22
N ALA A 379 -15.63 19.04 -23.92
CA ALA A 379 -15.04 19.47 -25.20
C ALA A 379 -15.96 19.12 -26.36
#